data_AF-A0A949WXN7-F1
#
_entry.id   AF-A0A949WXN7-F1
#
_cell.length_a   1.000
_cell.length_b   1.000
_cell.length_c   1.000
_cell.angle_alpha   90.00
_cell.angle_beta   90.00
_cell.angle_gamma   90.00
#
_symmetry.space_group_name_H-M   'P 1'
#
loop_
_entity.id
_entity.type
_entity.pdbx_description
1 polymer ?
#
loop_
_entity_poly.entity_id
_entity_poly.type
_entity_poly.pdbx_seq_one_letter_code
_entity_poly.pdbx_strand_id
1 'polypeptide(L)'
;INPSEAPGVGTPVAGGLAAASLAAALACLEGRPDLAAIELVEYSPRLDPDGATAEVAIDLLAGALCGRRGLRGSKQQAQVVSHTLGR
;
A
#
# COMPACT_ATOMS: atom_id res chain seq x y z
N ILE A 1 4.82 1.29 -10.00
CA ILE A 1 4.17 2.52 -9.48
C ILE A 1 5.19 3.64 -9.57
N ASN A 2 4.79 4.90 -9.73
CA ASN A 2 5.72 6.02 -9.77
C ASN A 2 6.52 6.10 -8.45
N PRO A 3 7.87 6.15 -8.48
CA PRO A 3 8.68 6.25 -7.27
C PRO A 3 8.35 7.46 -6.38
N SER A 4 7.73 8.52 -6.93
CA SER A 4 7.24 9.65 -6.12
C SER A 4 6.09 9.27 -5.17
N GLU A 5 5.33 8.22 -5.50
CA GLU A 5 4.24 7.70 -4.66
C GLU A 5 4.68 6.49 -3.82
N ALA A 6 5.72 5.78 -4.27
CA ALA A 6 6.18 4.51 -3.69
C ALA A 6 7.72 4.40 -3.78
N PRO A 7 8.47 5.14 -2.94
CA PRO A 7 9.94 5.25 -3.06
C PRO A 7 10.71 4.02 -2.55
N GLY A 8 10.09 3.17 -1.73
CA GLY A 8 10.67 2.03 -1.01
C GLY A 8 10.93 0.81 -1.88
N VAL A 9 11.57 1.02 -3.03
CA VAL A 9 11.85 0.01 -4.06
C VAL A 9 13.34 -0.06 -4.38
N GLY A 10 13.82 -1.25 -4.77
CA GLY A 10 15.26 -1.46 -5.04
C GLY A 10 15.79 -0.72 -6.27
N THR A 11 14.94 -0.45 -7.26
CA THR A 11 15.32 0.22 -8.53
C THR A 11 14.24 1.22 -8.96
N PRO A 12 14.30 2.49 -8.54
CA PRO A 12 13.31 3.49 -8.93
C PRO A 12 13.46 3.88 -10.40
N VAL A 13 12.36 3.78 -11.16
CA VAL A 13 12.30 4.21 -12.57
C VAL A 13 11.24 5.31 -12.73
N ALA A 14 11.64 6.45 -13.28
CA ALA A 14 10.74 7.58 -13.53
C ALA A 14 9.66 7.23 -14.58
N GLY A 15 8.50 7.90 -14.49
CA GLY A 15 7.39 7.69 -15.42
C GLY A 15 6.62 6.37 -15.21
N GLY A 16 6.74 5.76 -14.02
CA GLY A 16 5.94 4.60 -13.64
C GLY A 16 4.44 4.92 -13.54
N LEU A 17 3.61 3.86 -13.52
CA LEU A 17 2.16 3.97 -13.36
C LEU A 17 1.78 4.74 -12.08
N ALA A 18 0.80 5.63 -12.19
CA ALA A 18 0.19 6.25 -11.01
C ALA A 18 -0.52 5.19 -10.15
N ALA A 19 -0.47 5.31 -8.83
CA ALA A 19 -1.09 4.35 -7.92
C ALA A 19 -2.60 4.19 -8.19
N ALA A 20 -3.29 5.31 -8.47
CA ALA A 20 -4.72 5.32 -8.81
C ALA A 20 -5.04 4.54 -10.11
N SER A 21 -4.18 4.62 -11.13
CA SER A 21 -4.36 3.88 -12.38
C SER A 21 -4.20 2.38 -12.16
N LEU A 22 -3.22 1.98 -11.34
CA LEU A 22 -3.04 0.59 -10.96
C LEU A 22 -4.23 0.08 -10.12
N ALA A 23 -4.72 0.88 -9.17
CA ALA A 23 -5.91 0.53 -8.37
C ALA A 23 -7.14 0.26 -9.26
N ALA A 24 -7.35 1.10 -10.28
CA ALA A 24 -8.45 0.91 -11.23
C ALA A 24 -8.31 -0.39 -12.03
N ALA A 25 -7.09 -0.76 -12.43
CA ALA A 25 -6.85 -2.03 -13.11
C ALA A 25 -7.05 -3.24 -12.17
N LEU A 26 -6.58 -3.15 -10.92
CA LEU A 26 -6.73 -4.21 -9.92
C LEU A 26 -8.18 -4.41 -9.47
N ALA A 27 -9.05 -3.41 -9.60
CA ALA A 27 -10.46 -3.54 -9.26
C ALA A 27 -11.18 -4.66 -10.06
N CYS A 28 -10.67 -5.03 -11.23
CA CYS A 28 -11.21 -6.16 -12.01
C CYS A 28 -10.96 -7.53 -11.36
N LEU A 29 -10.09 -7.62 -10.35
CA LEU A 29 -9.82 -8.85 -9.60
C LEU A 29 -10.82 -9.09 -8.46
N GLU A 30 -11.60 -8.08 -8.08
CA GLU A 30 -12.54 -8.17 -6.97
C GLU A 30 -13.56 -9.30 -7.18
N GLY A 31 -13.64 -10.22 -6.22
CA GLY A 31 -14.62 -11.30 -6.22
C GLY A 31 -14.40 -12.40 -7.27
N ARG A 32 -13.23 -12.43 -7.95
CA ARG A 32 -12.92 -13.50 -8.92
C ARG A 32 -12.68 -14.83 -8.19
N PRO A 33 -13.50 -15.87 -8.44
CA PRO A 33 -13.35 -17.16 -7.76
C PRO A 33 -12.11 -17.95 -8.22
N ASP A 34 -11.51 -17.57 -9.34
CA ASP A 34 -10.32 -18.16 -9.93
C ASP A 34 -9.04 -17.34 -9.69
N LEU A 35 -9.10 -16.27 -8.89
CA LEU A 35 -7.89 -15.61 -8.39
C LEU A 35 -7.23 -16.48 -7.32
N ALA A 36 -6.12 -17.12 -7.67
CA ALA A 36 -5.41 -18.04 -6.77
C ALA A 36 -4.43 -17.32 -5.82
N ALA A 37 -3.73 -16.28 -6.30
CA ALA A 37 -2.70 -15.58 -5.53
C ALA A 37 -2.42 -14.17 -6.09
N ILE A 38 -1.85 -13.31 -5.24
CA ILE A 38 -1.21 -12.04 -5.61
C ILE A 38 0.17 -12.02 -4.96
N GLU A 39 1.18 -11.55 -5.69
CA GLU A 39 2.54 -11.37 -5.18
C GLU A 39 2.92 -9.88 -5.18
N LEU A 40 3.48 -9.41 -4.06
CA LEU A 40 4.10 -8.09 -3.94
C LEU A 40 5.61 -8.22 -4.15
N VAL A 41 6.12 -7.65 -5.23
CA VAL A 41 7.54 -7.65 -5.58
C VAL A 41 8.20 -6.30 -5.28
N GLU A 42 9.54 -6.31 -5.13
CA GLU A 42 10.40 -5.12 -5.05
C GLU A 42 10.20 -4.18 -3.85
N TYR A 43 9.26 -4.45 -2.96
CA TYR A 43 9.13 -3.70 -1.70
C TYR A 43 10.31 -3.98 -0.76
N SER A 44 10.96 -2.92 -0.28
CA SER A 44 12.06 -2.99 0.68
C SER A 44 11.80 -2.07 1.88
N PRO A 45 11.46 -2.61 3.07
CA PRO A 45 11.24 -1.83 4.29
C PRO A 45 12.43 -0.94 4.66
N ARG A 46 13.66 -1.36 4.33
CA ARG A 46 14.87 -0.57 4.59
C ARG A 46 14.92 0.74 3.78
N LEU A 47 14.20 0.80 2.66
CA LEU A 47 14.10 1.96 1.78
C LEU A 47 12.80 2.75 2.01
N ASP A 48 11.98 2.34 2.97
CA ASP A 48 10.65 2.92 3.25
C ASP A 48 10.52 3.32 4.73
N PRO A 49 11.38 4.22 5.25
CA PRO A 49 11.43 4.54 6.68
C PRO A 49 10.12 5.14 7.21
N ASP A 50 9.39 5.86 6.36
CA ASP A 50 8.10 6.49 6.71
C ASP A 50 6.89 5.58 6.39
N GLY A 51 7.13 4.38 5.84
CA GLY A 51 6.07 3.44 5.49
C GLY A 51 5.19 3.85 4.30
N ALA A 52 5.53 4.91 3.57
CA ALA A 52 4.71 5.45 2.48
C ALA A 52 4.45 4.42 1.37
N THR A 53 5.46 3.62 1.03
CA THR A 53 5.35 2.54 0.04
C THR A 53 4.50 1.39 0.55
N ALA A 54 4.66 1.04 1.83
CA ALA A 54 3.85 0.03 2.49
C ALA A 54 2.37 0.42 2.51
N GLU A 55 2.05 1.68 2.82
CA GLU A 55 0.67 2.20 2.80
C GLU A 55 0.04 2.05 1.41
N VAL A 56 0.75 2.49 0.35
CA VAL A 56 0.27 2.33 -1.04
C VAL A 56 0.07 0.86 -1.40
N ALA A 57 1.00 -0.02 -1.03
CA ALA A 57 0.90 -1.44 -1.31
C ALA A 57 -0.32 -2.08 -0.61
N ILE A 58 -0.53 -1.74 0.67
CA ILE A 58 -1.68 -2.21 1.46
C ILE A 58 -2.98 -1.73 0.85
N ASP A 59 -3.09 -0.45 0.49
CA ASP A 59 -4.31 0.11 -0.12
C ASP A 59 -4.64 -0.57 -1.46
N LEU A 60 -3.64 -0.85 -2.30
CA LEU A 60 -3.83 -1.55 -3.56
C LEU A 60 -4.29 -3.00 -3.35
N LEU A 61 -3.65 -3.73 -2.43
CA LEU A 61 -4.00 -5.12 -2.13
C LEU A 61 -5.39 -5.22 -1.48
N ALA A 62 -5.70 -4.34 -0.54
CA ALA A 62 -7.02 -4.27 0.09
C ALA A 62 -8.11 -3.94 -0.93
N GLY A 63 -7.84 -3.00 -1.85
CA GLY A 63 -8.75 -2.68 -2.95
C GLY A 63 -9.00 -3.86 -3.88
N ALA A 64 -7.94 -4.61 -4.24
CA ALA A 64 -8.02 -5.77 -5.12
C ALA A 64 -8.78 -6.95 -4.49
N LEU A 65 -8.54 -7.23 -3.20
CA LEU A 65 -9.04 -8.42 -2.52
C LEU A 65 -10.38 -8.22 -1.81
N CYS A 66 -10.60 -7.04 -1.22
CA CYS A 66 -11.76 -6.74 -0.37
C CYS A 66 -12.74 -5.75 -1.02
N GLY A 67 -12.37 -5.18 -2.18
CA GLY A 67 -13.13 -4.13 -2.85
C GLY A 67 -13.06 -2.78 -2.14
N ARG A 68 -13.72 -1.78 -2.72
CA ARG A 68 -13.69 -0.37 -2.22
C ARG A 68 -14.31 -0.16 -0.84
N ARG A 69 -14.97 -1.16 -0.25
CA ARG A 69 -15.48 -1.10 1.13
C ARG A 69 -14.38 -1.27 2.19
N GLY A 70 -13.24 -1.89 1.86
CA GLY A 70 -12.12 -2.08 2.79
C GLY A 70 -11.27 -0.83 3.04
N LEU A 71 -11.35 0.18 2.18
CA LEU A 71 -10.49 1.37 2.20
C LEU A 71 -10.90 2.45 3.24
N ARG A 72 -11.88 2.16 4.09
CA ARG A 72 -12.46 3.13 5.05
C ARG A 72 -11.90 3.00 6.47
N GLY A 73 -10.70 2.44 6.65
CA GLY A 73 -10.22 1.96 7.95
C GLY A 73 -8.83 2.36 8.44
N SER A 74 -7.99 3.08 7.68
CA SER A 74 -6.57 3.27 8.06
C SER A 74 -6.23 4.60 8.77
N LYS A 75 -7.15 5.57 8.86
CA LYS A 75 -6.86 6.88 9.52
C LYS A 75 -7.17 6.97 11.03
N GLN A 76 -7.53 5.86 11.70
CA GLN A 76 -7.77 5.84 13.15
C GLN A 76 -7.01 4.69 13.81
N GLN A 77 -5.68 4.78 13.88
CA GLN A 77 -4.86 4.08 14.90
C GLN A 77 -3.38 4.49 14.78
N ALA A 78 -3.10 5.78 14.98
CA ALA A 78 -1.76 6.25 15.30
C ALA A 78 -1.84 7.31 16.40
N GLN A 79 -2.52 6.97 17.51
CA GLN A 79 -2.38 7.72 18.75
C GLN A 79 -1.20 7.12 19.51
N VAL A 80 -0.02 7.69 19.30
CA VAL A 80 1.14 7.45 20.17
C VAL A 80 0.77 8.00 21.55
N VAL A 81 0.38 7.12 22.46
CA VAL A 81 0.21 7.46 23.87
C VAL A 81 1.61 7.61 24.47
N SER A 82 2.20 8.80 24.37
CA SER A 82 3.38 9.15 25.14
C SER A 82 2.97 9.35 26.60
N HIS A 83 3.00 8.28 27.38
CA HIS A 83 2.99 8.37 28.84
C HIS A 83 4.43 8.62 29.30
N THR A 84 4.79 9.89 29.48
CA THR A 84 6.00 10.29 30.20
C THR A 84 5.85 9.85 31.65
N LEU A 85 6.55 8.79 32.05
CA LEU A 85 6.75 8.45 33.45
C LEU A 85 7.90 9.34 33.97
N GLY A 86 7.54 10.29 34.82
CA GLY A 86 8.48 11.15 35.51
C GLY A 86 9.42 10.35 36.43
N ARG A 87 10.66 10.82 36.51
CA ARG A 87 11.56 10.66 37.64
C ARG A 87 12.12 12.02 37.98
#